data_AF-A1C4D5-F1
#
_entry.id   AF-A1C4D5-F1
#
_cell.length_a   1.000
_cell.length_b   1.000
_cell.length_c   1.000
_cell.angle_alpha   90.00
_cell.angle_beta   90.00
_cell.angle_gamma   90.00
#
_symmetry.space_group_name_H-M   'P 1'
#
loop_
_entity.id
_entity.type
_entity.pdbx_description
1 polymer ?
#
loop_
_entity_poly.entity_id
_entity_poly.type
_entity_poly.pdbx_seq_one_letter_code
_entity_poly.pdbx_strand_id
1 'polypeptide(L)'
;MTKNLSFDVYYSNELAHEQFGDDKSLIEHLRDIYDGEDLVFPDTFEHSDTTPPVQYLTVEAPDDMTVEELYEVEVPRGLMVRIEELPQ
;
A
#
# COMPACT_ATOMS: atom_id res chain seq x y z
N MET A 1 -20.62 -4.42 2.43
CA MET A 1 -19.92 -5.37 1.55
C MET A 1 -18.53 -4.76 1.32
N THR A 2 -17.51 -5.60 1.13
CA THR A 2 -16.12 -5.15 0.99
C THR A 2 -15.57 -5.59 -0.37
N LYS A 3 -14.61 -4.82 -0.87
CA LYS A 3 -13.88 -5.10 -2.09
C LYS A 3 -12.39 -5.18 -1.83
N ASN A 4 -11.68 -5.79 -2.78
CA ASN A 4 -10.24 -5.92 -2.73
C ASN A 4 -9.57 -4.92 -3.66
N LEU A 5 -8.55 -4.25 -3.16
CA LEU A 5 -7.69 -3.35 -3.91
C LEU A 5 -6.28 -3.93 -3.98
N SER A 6 -5.65 -3.83 -5.15
CA SER A 6 -4.22 -4.07 -5.32
C SER A 6 -3.48 -2.80 -4.94
N PHE A 7 -2.59 -2.89 -3.95
CA PHE A 7 -1.64 -1.84 -3.60
C PHE A 7 -0.24 -2.32 -3.99
N ASP A 8 0.30 -1.73 -5.06
CA ASP A 8 1.68 -1.94 -5.47
C ASP A 8 2.52 -0.79 -4.92
N VAL A 9 3.38 -1.09 -3.94
CA VAL A 9 4.20 -0.09 -3.26
C VAL A 9 5.61 -0.10 -3.81
N TYR A 10 6.06 1.08 -4.24
CA TYR A 10 7.37 1.32 -4.81
C TYR A 10 8.18 2.25 -3.91
N TYR A 11 9.44 1.91 -3.71
CA TYR A 11 10.42 2.81 -3.10
C TYR A 11 11.11 3.63 -4.20
N SER A 12 11.24 4.93 -3.97
CA SER A 12 11.92 5.83 -4.90
C SER A 12 13.43 5.59 -5.01
N ASN A 13 14.04 5.01 -3.97
CA ASN A 13 15.47 4.66 -3.87
C ASN A 13 15.73 3.76 -2.65
N GLU A 14 16.96 3.27 -2.51
CA GLU A 14 17.41 2.42 -1.40
C GLU A 14 17.30 3.10 -0.03
N LEU A 15 17.50 4.42 0.07
CA LEU A 15 17.37 5.13 1.35
C LEU A 15 15.90 5.12 1.84
N ALA A 16 14.94 5.27 0.92
CA ALA A 16 13.53 5.13 1.25
C ALA A 16 13.21 3.70 1.70
N HIS A 17 13.77 2.70 1.01
CA HIS A 17 13.62 1.30 1.41
C HIS A 17 14.18 1.03 2.81
N GLU A 18 15.37 1.54 3.14
CA GLU A 18 15.94 1.46 4.50
C GLU A 18 15.08 2.17 5.55
N GLN A 19 14.43 3.28 5.17
CA GLN A 19 13.60 4.08 6.07
C GLN A 19 12.27 3.41 6.41
N PHE A 20 11.55 2.91 5.39
CA PHE A 20 10.22 2.34 5.55
C PHE A 20 10.27 0.82 5.83
N GLY A 21 11.39 0.18 5.50
CA GLY A 21 11.63 -1.26 5.67
C GLY A 21 10.68 -2.11 4.83
N ASP A 22 10.55 -3.39 5.19
CA ASP A 22 9.70 -4.37 4.51
C ASP A 22 8.73 -5.04 5.50
N ASP A 23 7.85 -5.89 4.97
CA ASP A 23 6.93 -6.71 5.76
C ASP A 23 6.15 -5.86 6.78
N LYS A 24 6.32 -6.15 8.07
CA LYS A 24 5.59 -5.53 9.17
C LYS A 24 5.85 -4.03 9.29
N SER A 25 7.08 -3.55 9.04
CA SER A 25 7.38 -2.12 9.19
C SER A 25 6.69 -1.29 8.10
N LEU A 26 6.69 -1.80 6.87
CA LEU A 26 5.95 -1.15 5.79
C LEU A 26 4.45 -1.10 6.09
N ILE A 27 3.87 -2.20 6.59
CA ILE A 27 2.44 -2.24 6.93
C ILE A 27 2.09 -1.24 8.04
N GLU A 28 2.93 -1.09 9.05
CA GLU A 28 2.72 -0.07 10.09
C GLU A 28 2.73 1.33 9.49
N HIS A 29 3.67 1.63 8.58
CA HIS A 29 3.67 2.91 7.87
C HIS A 29 2.44 3.11 6.97
N LEU A 30 2.00 2.08 6.25
CA LEU A 30 0.82 2.19 5.39
C LEU A 30 -0.47 2.39 6.21
N ARG A 31 -0.60 1.71 7.36
CA ARG A 31 -1.71 1.93 8.30
C ARG A 31 -1.72 3.37 8.84
N ASP A 32 -0.55 3.94 9.11
CA ASP A 32 -0.44 5.32 9.55
C ASP A 32 -0.73 6.34 8.41
N ILE A 33 -0.32 6.03 7.18
CA ILE A 33 -0.52 6.90 6.00
C ILE A 33 -2.01 6.97 5.64
N TYR A 34 -2.69 5.82 5.62
CA TYR A 34 -4.11 5.72 5.32
C TYR A 34 -4.97 5.69 6.59
N ASP A 35 -4.48 6.25 7.70
CA ASP A 35 -5.26 6.33 8.94
C ASP A 35 -6.53 7.17 8.70
N GLY A 36 -7.67 6.63 9.14
CA GLY A 36 -8.99 7.22 8.89
C GLY A 36 -9.69 6.66 7.65
N GLU A 37 -8.96 6.02 6.74
CA GLU A 37 -9.56 5.19 5.70
C GLU A 37 -9.87 3.81 6.29
N ASP A 38 -11.09 3.30 6.09
CA ASP A 38 -11.56 2.02 6.68
C ASP A 38 -10.95 0.80 5.94
N LEU A 39 -9.63 0.78 5.80
CA LEU A 39 -8.84 -0.20 5.06
C LEU A 39 -8.28 -1.29 5.97
N VAL A 40 -8.32 -2.53 5.49
CA VAL A 40 -7.70 -3.68 6.15
C VAL A 40 -6.48 -4.14 5.37
N PHE A 41 -5.30 -3.84 5.91
CA PHE A 41 -4.02 -4.27 5.34
C PHE A 41 -3.66 -5.70 5.74
N PRO A 42 -3.16 -6.52 4.80
CA PRO A 42 -2.78 -7.91 5.08
C PRO A 42 -1.51 -7.97 5.92
N ASP A 43 -1.36 -9.03 6.72
CA ASP A 43 -0.13 -9.26 7.51
C ASP A 43 1.01 -9.88 6.68
N THR A 44 0.71 -10.44 5.51
CA THR A 44 1.67 -11.08 4.60
C THR A 44 1.34 -10.75 3.15
N PHE A 45 2.37 -10.54 2.32
CA PHE A 45 2.24 -10.13 0.93
C PHE A 45 3.45 -10.58 0.10
N GLU A 46 3.33 -10.52 -1.22
CA GLU A 46 4.41 -10.88 -2.14
C GLU A 46 5.28 -9.68 -2.48
N HIS A 47 6.49 -9.94 -2.97
CA HIS A 47 7.41 -8.91 -3.43
C HIS A 47 8.21 -9.36 -4.65
N SER A 48 8.70 -8.38 -5.43
CA SER A 48 9.58 -8.66 -6.56
C SER A 48 11.03 -8.92 -6.15
N ASP A 49 11.77 -9.66 -6.97
CA ASP A 49 13.21 -9.91 -6.83
C ASP A 49 14.08 -8.70 -7.30
N THR A 50 13.61 -7.47 -7.08
CA THR A 50 14.32 -6.23 -7.42
C THR A 50 14.91 -5.56 -6.18
N THR A 51 15.77 -4.56 -6.39
CA THR A 51 16.33 -3.76 -5.29
C THR A 51 16.19 -2.27 -5.61
N PRO A 52 15.34 -1.52 -4.88
CA PRO A 52 14.37 -1.99 -3.88
C PRO A 52 13.30 -2.95 -4.46
N PRO A 53 12.72 -3.83 -3.63
CA PRO A 53 11.58 -4.66 -4.04
C PRO A 53 10.33 -3.81 -4.23
N VAL A 54 9.45 -4.24 -5.15
CA VAL A 54 8.06 -3.78 -5.22
C VAL A 54 7.25 -4.69 -4.30
N GLN A 55 6.39 -4.10 -3.47
CA GLN A 55 5.58 -4.83 -2.50
C GLN A 55 4.13 -4.90 -3.01
N TYR A 56 3.57 -6.10 -3.11
CA TYR A 56 2.26 -6.37 -3.72
C TYR A 56 1.24 -6.79 -2.67
N LEU A 57 0.40 -5.84 -2.25
CA LEU A 57 -0.58 -6.05 -1.19
C LEU A 57 -1.99 -6.17 -1.77
N THR A 58 -2.80 -7.04 -1.16
CA THR A 58 -4.26 -7.05 -1.35
C THR A 58 -4.91 -6.44 -0.12
N VAL A 59 -5.51 -5.26 -0.26
CA VAL A 59 -6.11 -4.50 0.82
C VAL A 59 -7.63 -4.57 0.71
N GLU A 60 -8.32 -4.89 1.80
CA GLU A 60 -9.79 -4.84 1.82
C GLU A 60 -10.24 -3.41 2.09
N ALA A 61 -11.24 -2.96 1.32
CA ALA A 61 -11.84 -1.64 1.43
C ALA A 61 -13.37 -1.74 1.43
N PRO A 62 -14.09 -0.72 1.93
CA PRO A 62 -15.54 -0.62 1.76
C PRO A 62 -15.91 -0.51 0.27
N ASP A 63 -17.07 -1.05 -0.12
CA ASP A 63 -17.52 -1.00 -1.52
C ASP A 63 -17.74 0.43 -2.05
N ASP A 64 -18.09 1.37 -1.16
CA ASP A 64 -18.30 2.77 -1.48
C ASP A 64 -17.01 3.60 -1.59
N MET A 65 -15.88 3.07 -1.11
CA MET A 65 -14.56 3.68 -1.26
C MET A 65 -14.13 3.71 -2.72
N THR A 66 -13.65 4.84 -3.23
CA THR A 66 -13.10 4.95 -4.59
C THR A 66 -11.59 4.98 -4.59
N VAL A 67 -10.99 4.55 -5.71
CA VAL A 67 -9.53 4.61 -5.87
C VAL A 67 -9.06 6.08 -5.93
N GLU A 68 -9.90 6.96 -6.49
CA GLU A 68 -9.65 8.39 -6.55
C GLU A 68 -9.51 9.02 -5.17
N GLU A 69 -10.39 8.69 -4.21
CA GLU A 69 -10.29 9.15 -2.82
C GLU A 69 -8.98 8.71 -2.16
N LEU A 70 -8.56 7.46 -2.38
CA LEU A 70 -7.30 6.95 -1.83
C LEU A 70 -6.06 7.64 -2.43
N TYR A 71 -6.14 8.15 -3.66
CA TYR A 71 -5.08 8.96 -4.25
C TYR A 71 -5.03 10.41 -3.71
N GLU A 72 -6.04 10.86 -2.97
CA GLU A 72 -6.02 12.16 -2.29
C GLU A 72 -5.18 12.12 -0.99
N VAL A 73 -4.90 10.92 -0.47
CA VAL A 73 -4.06 10.70 0.71
C VAL A 73 -2.61 11.11 0.42
N GLU A 74 -2.02 11.91 1.32
CA GLU A 74 -0.64 12.38 1.16
C GLU A 74 0.36 11.25 1.50
N VAL A 75 0.83 10.56 0.47
CA VAL A 75 1.90 9.56 0.61
C VAL A 75 3.24 10.27 0.84
N PRO A 76 4.00 9.91 1.90
CA PRO A 76 5.30 10.51 2.20
C PRO A 76 6.29 10.38 1.04
N ARG A 77 7.13 11.41 0.86
CA ARG A 77 8.23 11.36 -0.09
C ARG A 77 9.10 10.14 0.19
N GLY A 78 9.36 9.35 -0.85
CA GLY A 78 10.11 8.11 -0.72
C GLY A 78 9.31 6.90 -1.15
N LEU A 79 7.98 6.96 -0.98
CA LEU A 79 7.04 5.94 -1.40
C LEU A 79 6.20 6.42 -2.57
N MET A 80 5.78 5.48 -3.40
CA MET A 80 4.73 5.64 -4.38
C MET A 80 3.82 4.42 -4.27
N VAL A 81 2.52 4.63 -4.11
CA VAL A 81 1.53 3.55 -4.04
C VAL A 81 0.69 3.62 -5.31
N ARG A 82 0.67 2.53 -6.08
CA ARG A 82 -0.28 2.36 -7.18
C ARG A 82 -1.42 1.51 -6.67
N ILE A 83 -2.62 2.04 -6.84
CA ILE A 83 -3.87 1.45 -6.36
C ILE A 83 -4.73 1.07 -7.55
N GLU A 84 -5.22 -0.17 -7.57
CA GLU A 84 -6.16 -0.67 -8.56
C GLU A 84 -7.25 -1.51 -7.89
N GLU A 85 -8.49 -1.43 -8.38
CA GLU A 85 -9.57 -2.31 -7.92
C GLU A 85 -9.44 -3.69 -8.57
N LEU A 86 -9.46 -4.74 -7.74
CA LEU A 86 -9.38 -6.11 -8.24
C LEU A 86 -10.76 -6.61 -8.68
N PRO A 87 -10.85 -7.34 -9.80
CA PRO A 87 -12.11 -7.96 -10.22
C PRO A 87 -12.57 -8.99 -9.18
N GLN A 88 -13.86 -8.94 -8.86
CA GLN A 88 -14.56 -9.87 -7.97
C GLN A 88 -14.78 -11.25 -8.60
#